data_AF-A0A510E6A2-F1
#
_entry.id   AF-A0A510E6A2-F1
#
_cell.length_a   1.000
_cell.length_b   1.000
_cell.length_c   1.000
_cell.angle_alpha   90.00
_cell.angle_beta   90.00
_cell.angle_gamma   90.00
#
_symmetry.space_group_name_H-M   'P 1'
#
loop_
_entity.id
_entity.type
_entity.pdbx_description
1 polymer ?
#
loop_
_entity_poly.entity_id
_entity_poly.type
_entity_poly.pdbx_seq_one_letter_code
_entity_poly.pdbx_strand_id
1 'polypeptide(L)'
;MSKEEISVPEAIAVGLGAIIGAGIFVLSGAAISLAGSYSILAFLFIGALSVLVAMSLGELTTIFPHEKGSTYSYVFKAFGHELGLLTGIMVYFSFSTSISAVAEGFGSYLSSALHEPSLSH
;
A
#
# COMPACT_ATOMS: atom_id res chain seq x y z
N MET A 1 -8.51 -4.76 30.42
CA MET A 1 -7.82 -4.10 29.29
C MET A 1 -8.76 -4.16 28.10
N SER A 2 -9.61 -3.12 27.94
CA SER A 2 -10.59 -3.03 26.86
C SER A 2 -9.84 -2.96 25.54
N LYS A 3 -10.09 -3.92 24.64
CA LYS A 3 -9.59 -3.84 23.26
C LYS A 3 -10.27 -2.61 22.64
N GLU A 4 -9.50 -1.61 22.25
CA GLU A 4 -10.03 -0.55 21.39
C GLU A 4 -10.34 -1.20 20.04
N GLU A 5 -11.63 -1.47 19.81
CA GLU A 5 -12.09 -2.03 18.54
C GLU A 5 -12.25 -0.89 17.55
N ILE A 6 -11.48 -0.96 16.46
CA ILE A 6 -11.53 0.03 15.38
C ILE A 6 -12.87 -0.11 14.68
N SER A 7 -13.58 1.01 14.49
CA SER A 7 -14.84 1.02 13.77
C SER A 7 -14.61 0.77 12.28
N VAL A 8 -15.56 0.13 11.60
CA VAL A 8 -15.49 -0.15 10.15
C VAL A 8 -15.14 1.10 9.32
N PRO A 9 -15.79 2.26 9.49
CA PRO A 9 -15.41 3.48 8.79
C PRO A 9 -13.98 3.95 9.08
N GLU A 10 -13.47 3.77 10.30
CA GLU A 10 -12.09 4.14 10.65
C GLU A 10 -11.09 3.23 9.94
N ALA A 11 -11.35 1.92 9.91
CA ALA A 11 -10.53 0.96 9.17
C ALA A 11 -10.51 1.27 7.67
N ILE A 12 -11.66 1.63 7.09
CA ILE A 12 -11.76 2.05 5.69
C ILE A 12 -10.97 3.35 5.45
N ALA A 13 -11.10 4.34 6.35
CA ALA A 13 -10.39 5.60 6.23
C ALA A 13 -8.86 5.42 6.28
N VAL A 14 -8.36 4.56 7.18
CA VAL A 14 -6.94 4.22 7.27
C VAL A 14 -6.46 3.53 5.99
N GLY A 15 -7.22 2.55 5.50
CA GLY A 15 -6.89 1.82 4.27
C GLY A 15 -6.87 2.72 3.04
N LEU A 16 -7.91 3.55 2.85
CA LEU A 16 -7.98 4.50 1.74
C LEU A 16 -6.89 5.56 1.83
N GLY A 17 -6.58 6.07 3.02
CA GLY A 17 -5.50 7.03 3.23
C GLY A 17 -4.15 6.46 2.77
N ALA A 18 -3.84 5.21 3.12
CA ALA A 18 -2.62 4.55 2.68
C ALA A 18 -2.58 4.33 1.15
N ILE A 19 -3.68 3.89 0.54
CA ILE A 19 -3.77 3.63 -0.92
C ILE A 19 -3.66 4.93 -1.72
N ILE A 20 -4.39 5.97 -1.33
CA ILE A 20 -4.40 7.27 -2.04
C ILE A 20 -3.03 7.94 -1.88
N GLY A 21 -2.47 7.93 -0.67
CA GLY A 21 -1.16 8.50 -0.36
C GLY A 21 -0.04 7.92 -1.21
N ALA A 22 0.15 6.60 -1.17
CA ALA A 22 1.22 5.95 -1.92
C ALA A 22 0.91 5.83 -3.42
N GLY A 23 -0.32 5.49 -3.79
CA GLY A 23 -0.69 5.24 -5.18
C GLY A 23 -0.82 6.51 -6.00
N ILE A 24 -1.69 7.43 -5.59
CA ILE A 24 -2.05 8.56 -6.44
C ILE A 24 -0.94 9.61 -6.45
N PHE A 25 -0.40 9.98 -5.30
CA PHE A 25 0.59 11.06 -5.23
C PHE A 25 1.99 10.63 -5.66
N VAL A 26 2.41 9.40 -5.36
CA VAL A 26 3.77 8.94 -5.70
C VAL A 26 3.77 8.20 -7.03
N LEU A 27 2.95 7.16 -7.15
CA LEU A 27 3.08 6.20 -8.24
C LEU A 27 2.51 6.71 -9.57
N SER A 28 1.50 7.59 -9.55
CA SER A 28 0.94 8.15 -10.80
C SER A 28 1.98 8.93 -11.61
N GLY A 29 2.80 9.75 -10.95
CA GLY A 29 3.84 10.52 -11.63
C GLY A 29 4.88 9.62 -12.31
N ALA A 30 5.35 8.60 -11.60
CA ALA A 30 6.27 7.60 -12.14
C ALA A 30 5.64 6.80 -13.29
N ALA A 31 4.37 6.38 -13.15
CA ALA A 31 3.65 5.64 -14.17
C ALA A 31 3.48 6.46 -15.46
N ILE A 32 3.07 7.73 -15.35
CA ILE A 32 2.91 8.63 -16.50
C ILE A 32 4.24 8.89 -17.20
N SER A 33 5.32 9.08 -16.43
CA SER A 33 6.67 9.28 -16.99
C SER A 33 7.13 8.06 -17.80
N LEU A 34 6.77 6.85 -17.37
CA LEU A 34 7.19 5.61 -18.02
C LEU A 34 6.28 5.17 -19.19
N ALA A 35 4.95 5.23 -19.01
CA ALA A 35 3.98 4.65 -19.93
C ALA A 35 3.10 5.71 -20.65
N GLY A 36 3.21 6.99 -20.28
CA GLY A 36 2.45 8.08 -20.89
C GLY A 36 0.94 7.86 -20.81
N SER A 37 0.24 7.97 -21.95
CA SER A 37 -1.22 7.78 -22.02
C SER A 37 -1.66 6.34 -21.70
N TYR A 38 -0.78 5.34 -21.86
CA TYR A 38 -1.10 3.94 -21.57
C TYR A 38 -1.13 3.60 -20.07
N SER A 39 -0.70 4.52 -19.21
CA SER A 39 -0.69 4.35 -17.75
C SER A 39 -2.08 4.00 -17.20
N ILE A 40 -3.14 4.56 -17.77
CA ILE A 40 -4.51 4.29 -17.35
C ILE A 40 -4.90 2.83 -17.54
N LEU A 41 -4.40 2.21 -18.61
CA LEU A 41 -4.66 0.80 -18.93
C LEU A 41 -3.93 -0.11 -17.94
N ALA A 42 -2.69 0.25 -17.56
CA ALA A 42 -1.93 -0.44 -16.54
C ALA A 42 -2.60 -0.33 -15.16
N PHE A 43 -3.10 0.84 -14.77
CA PHE A 43 -3.84 1.03 -13.53
C PHE A 43 -5.14 0.22 -13.49
N LEU A 44 -5.89 0.16 -14.61
CA LEU A 44 -7.11 -0.63 -14.67
C LEU A 44 -6.81 -2.13 -14.53
N PHE A 45 -5.77 -2.61 -15.20
CA PHE A 45 -5.35 -4.01 -15.12
C PHE A 45 -4.90 -4.40 -13.71
N ILE A 46 -4.03 -3.59 -13.08
CA ILE A 46 -3.57 -3.83 -11.71
C ILE A 46 -4.73 -3.69 -10.71
N GLY A 47 -5.66 -2.75 -10.93
CA GLY A 47 -6.87 -2.61 -10.11
C GLY A 47 -7.73 -3.87 -10.13
N ALA A 48 -7.94 -4.46 -11.30
CA ALA A 48 -8.66 -5.73 -11.42
C ALA A 48 -7.94 -6.88 -10.69
N LEU A 49 -6.61 -6.98 -10.82
CA LEU A 49 -5.82 -7.96 -10.08
C LEU A 49 -5.89 -7.75 -8.57
N SER A 50 -5.87 -6.49 -8.10
CA SER A 50 -5.97 -6.15 -6.69
C SER A 50 -7.30 -6.59 -6.08
N VAL A 51 -8.40 -6.55 -6.83
CA VAL A 51 -9.71 -7.05 -6.35
C VAL A 51 -9.64 -8.55 -6.11
N LEU A 52 -9.03 -9.32 -7.03
CA LEU A 52 -8.85 -10.76 -6.87
C LEU A 52 -8.00 -11.09 -5.64
N VAL A 53 -6.91 -10.35 -5.43
CA VAL A 53 -6.05 -10.50 -4.23
C VAL A 53 -6.83 -10.14 -2.96
N ALA A 54 -7.60 -9.05 -2.97
CA ALA A 54 -8.41 -8.64 -1.83
C ALA A 54 -9.48 -9.68 -1.47
N MET A 55 -10.11 -10.30 -2.46
CA MET A 55 -11.07 -11.39 -2.23
C MET A 55 -10.40 -12.60 -1.57
N SER A 56 -9.25 -13.05 -2.10
CA SER A 56 -8.50 -14.17 -1.52
C SER A 56 -8.05 -13.89 -0.09
N LEU A 57 -7.57 -12.67 0.19
CA LEU A 57 -7.22 -12.26 1.56
C LEU A 57 -8.46 -12.13 2.46
N GLY A 58 -9.60 -11.72 1.91
CA GLY A 58 -10.87 -11.65 2.63
C GLY A 58 -11.40 -13.02 3.08
N GLU A 59 -11.25 -14.05 2.24
CA GLU A 59 -11.56 -15.43 2.63
C GLU A 59 -10.64 -15.90 3.76
N LEU A 60 -9.35 -15.59 3.65
CA LEU A 60 -8.33 -16.01 4.61
C LEU A 60 -8.48 -15.33 5.97
N THR A 61 -8.79 -14.04 6.02
CA THR A 61 -9.06 -13.30 7.26
C THR A 61 -10.33 -13.79 7.95
N THR A 62 -11.32 -14.24 7.18
CA THR A 62 -12.55 -14.84 7.73
C THR A 62 -12.28 -16.21 8.37
N ILE A 63 -11.39 -17.01 7.79
CA ILE A 63 -10.99 -18.32 8.33
C ILE A 63 -10.13 -18.15 9.61
N PHE A 64 -9.31 -17.10 9.67
CA PHE A 64 -8.38 -16.85 10.77
C PHE A 64 -8.62 -15.49 11.47
N PRO A 65 -9.77 -15.29 12.14
CA PRO A 65 -10.22 -13.98 12.62
C PRO A 65 -9.46 -13.44 13.84
N HIS A 66 -8.69 -14.29 14.53
CA HIS A 66 -7.95 -13.91 15.74
C HIS A 66 -6.45 -13.72 15.52
N GLU A 67 -5.96 -13.98 14.30
CA GLU A 67 -4.57 -13.76 13.95
C GLU A 67 -4.33 -12.26 13.76
N LYS A 68 -3.57 -11.64 14.66
CA LYS A 68 -3.12 -10.24 14.53
C LYS A 68 -1.90 -10.11 13.61
N GLY A 69 -1.86 -10.93 12.56
CA GLY A 69 -0.69 -11.13 11.70
C GLY A 69 -0.89 -10.54 10.30
N SER A 70 0.18 -10.03 9.70
CA SER A 70 0.22 -9.72 8.26
C SER A 70 0.34 -11.02 7.46
N THR A 71 0.43 -10.92 6.13
CA THR A 71 0.40 -12.04 5.19
C THR A 71 1.39 -13.17 5.52
N TYR A 72 2.52 -12.84 6.17
CA TYR A 72 3.51 -13.82 6.63
C TYR A 72 2.96 -14.83 7.65
N SER A 73 1.99 -14.46 8.48
CA SER A 73 1.42 -15.36 9.50
C SER A 73 0.60 -16.48 8.85
N TYR A 74 -0.07 -16.18 7.74
CA TYR A 74 -0.76 -17.20 6.95
C TYR A 74 0.21 -18.15 6.28
N VAL A 75 1.32 -17.63 5.72
CA VAL A 75 2.37 -18.44 5.10
C VAL A 75 3.05 -19.34 6.12
N PHE A 76 3.34 -18.81 7.31
CA PHE A 76 3.92 -19.57 8.42
C PHE A 76 3.07 -20.78 8.79
N LYS A 77 1.75 -20.63 8.83
CA LYS A 77 0.81 -21.73 9.09
C LYS A 77 0.71 -22.74 7.96
N ALA A 78 0.69 -22.28 6.72
CA ALA A 78 0.50 -23.16 5.56
C ALA A 78 1.77 -23.94 5.18
N PHE A 79 2.94 -23.33 5.31
CA PHE A 79 4.20 -23.85 4.76
C PHE A 79 5.31 -24.05 5.80
N GLY A 80 5.09 -23.67 7.06
CA GLY A 80 6.03 -23.86 8.15
C GLY A 80 7.00 -22.68 8.37
N HIS A 81 7.94 -22.89 9.29
CA HIS A 81 8.76 -21.82 9.86
C HIS A 81 9.67 -21.12 8.86
N GLU A 82 10.38 -21.87 8.00
CA GLU A 82 11.39 -21.28 7.10
C GLU A 82 10.78 -20.35 6.05
N LEU A 83 9.69 -20.77 5.41
CA LEU A 83 8.98 -19.96 4.42
C LEU A 83 8.19 -18.82 5.08
N GLY A 84 7.69 -19.01 6.29
CA GLY A 84 7.10 -17.94 7.09
C GLY A 84 8.10 -16.83 7.44
N LEU A 85 9.34 -17.19 7.81
CA LEU A 85 10.39 -16.21 8.09
C LEU A 85 10.81 -15.46 6.82
N LEU A 86 11.01 -16.17 5.70
CA LEU A 86 11.38 -15.57 4.42
C LEU A 86 10.34 -14.54 3.97
N THR A 87 9.05 -14.89 4.05
CA THR A 87 7.96 -13.98 3.70
C THR A 87 7.85 -12.81 4.67
N GLY A 88 8.12 -13.01 5.97
CA GLY A 88 8.22 -11.92 6.94
C GLY A 88 9.29 -10.89 6.55
N ILE A 89 10.48 -11.35 6.15
CA ILE A 89 11.58 -10.47 5.70
C ILE A 89 11.20 -9.74 4.41
N MET A 90 10.59 -10.42 3.44
CA MET A 90 10.10 -9.81 2.19
C MET A 90 9.09 -8.69 2.45
N VAL A 91 8.13 -8.93 3.35
CA VAL A 91 7.12 -7.95 3.75
C VAL A 91 7.77 -6.74 4.40
N TYR A 92 8.74 -6.95 5.30
CA TYR A 92 9.49 -5.87 5.94
C TYR A 92 10.18 -4.96 4.91
N PHE A 93 10.91 -5.54 3.95
CA PHE A 93 11.55 -4.78 2.88
C PHE A 93 10.53 -4.05 1.99
N SER A 94 9.41 -4.70 1.67
CA SER A 94 8.33 -4.08 0.88
C SER A 94 7.78 -2.82 1.55
N PHE A 95 7.52 -2.88 2.86
CA PHE A 95 7.09 -1.71 3.63
C PHE A 95 8.19 -0.65 3.70
N SER A 96 9.45 -1.03 3.89
CA SER A 96 10.57 -0.09 3.92
C SER A 96 10.68 0.69 2.59
N THR A 97 10.64 0.00 1.46
CA THR A 97 10.68 0.64 0.13
C THR A 97 9.45 1.52 -0.11
N SER A 98 8.27 1.10 0.35
CA SER A 98 7.05 1.90 0.26
C SER A 98 7.17 3.23 1.02
N ILE A 99 7.68 3.19 2.26
CA ILE A 99 7.89 4.40 3.07
C ILE A 99 8.93 5.32 2.40
N SER A 100 10.01 4.78 1.85
CA SER A 100 10.99 5.55 1.10
C SER A 100 10.39 6.24 -0.13
N ALA A 101 9.56 5.54 -0.91
CA ALA A 101 8.88 6.10 -2.07
C ALA A 101 7.92 7.23 -1.68
N VAL A 102 7.15 7.05 -0.60
CA VAL A 102 6.26 8.11 -0.08
C VAL A 102 7.04 9.33 0.40
N ALA A 103 8.19 9.13 1.05
CA ALA A 103 9.04 10.24 1.48
C ALA A 103 9.61 11.02 0.29
N GLU A 104 10.03 10.33 -0.79
CA GLU A 104 10.51 10.96 -2.02
C GLU A 104 9.38 11.76 -2.71
N GLY A 105 8.20 11.17 -2.82
CA GLY A 105 7.00 11.84 -3.33
C GLY A 105 6.71 13.12 -2.54
N PHE A 106 6.62 13.03 -1.21
CA PHE A 106 6.39 14.19 -0.35
C PHE A 106 7.48 15.27 -0.52
N GLY A 107 8.76 14.88 -0.57
CA GLY A 107 9.87 15.80 -0.77
C GLY A 107 9.77 16.56 -2.10
N SER A 108 9.40 15.88 -3.18
CA SER A 108 9.21 16.52 -4.50
C SER A 108 8.05 17.52 -4.51
N TYR A 109 6.91 17.19 -3.87
CA TYR A 109 5.78 18.11 -3.73
C TYR A 109 6.14 19.32 -2.87
N LEU A 110 6.80 19.10 -1.73
CA LEU A 110 7.23 20.17 -0.84
C LEU A 110 8.24 21.10 -1.52
N SER A 111 9.21 20.54 -2.25
CA SER A 111 10.17 21.32 -3.04
C SER A 111 9.46 22.17 -4.10
N SER A 112 8.45 21.63 -4.77
CA SER A 112 7.67 22.36 -5.78
C SER A 112 6.86 23.50 -5.14
N ALA A 113 6.27 23.26 -3.97
CA ALA A 113 5.53 24.28 -3.23
C ALA A 113 6.43 25.41 -2.69
N LEU A 114 7.68 25.10 -2.31
CA LEU A 114 8.64 26.09 -1.82
C LEU A 114 9.37 26.84 -2.95
N HIS A 115 9.49 26.25 -4.14
CA HIS A 115 10.09 26.89 -5.32
C HIS A 115 9.14 27.81 -6.09
N GLU A 116 7.90 27.98 -5.64
CA GLU A 116 7.01 28.99 -6.21
C GLU A 116 7.56 30.40 -5.83
N PRO A 117 8.18 31.13 -6.78
CA PRO A 117 8.65 32.47 -6.50
C PRO A 117 7.42 33.37 -6.41
N SER A 118 7.33 34.12 -5.32
CA SER A 118 6.43 35.27 -5.23
C SER A 118 6.57 36.18 -6.47
N LEU A 119 5.45 36.44 -7.15
CA LEU A 119 5.18 37.56 -8.07
C LEU A 119 6.09 37.74 -9.32
N SER A 120 5.57 37.40 -10.51
CA SER A 120 5.42 38.36 -11.63
C SER A 120 4.76 37.73 -12.87
N HIS A 121 3.57 38.27 -13.20
CA HIS A 121 2.78 38.15 -14.45
C HIS A 121 2.04 36.84 -14.77
#